data_AF-A0A2S6RRZ9-F1
#
_entry.id   AF-A0A2S6RRZ9-F1
#
_cell.length_a   1.000
_cell.length_b   1.000
_cell.length_c   1.000
_cell.angle_alpha   90.00
_cell.angle_beta   90.00
_cell.angle_gamma   90.00
#
_symmetry.space_group_name_H-M   'P 1'
#
loop_
_entity.id
_entity.type
_entity.pdbx_description
1 polymer ?
#
loop_
_entity_poly.entity_id
_entity_poly.type
_entity_poly.pdbx_seq_one_letter_code
_entity_poly.pdbx_strand_id
1 'polypeptide(L)' 'MNEAFASFLPLILIFVVFYFLLIRPQQKKMKQHKEMINQIKRGDNIITSGGIYCKVSKVIDENKVEVEISNSV' A
#
# COMPACT_ATOMS: atom_id res chain seq x y z
N MET A 1 3.12 18.51 -38.94
CA MET A 1 3.18 17.36 -38.00
C MET A 1 3.48 16.13 -38.82
N ASN A 2 4.57 15.41 -38.53
CA ASN A 2 4.94 14.22 -39.30
C ASN A 2 3.86 13.15 -39.16
N GLU A 3 3.47 12.51 -40.25
CA GLU A 3 2.53 11.36 -40.34
C GLU A 3 2.82 10.28 -39.28
N ALA A 4 4.10 10.06 -38.96
CA ALA A 4 4.54 9.13 -37.91
C ALA A 4 4.03 9.50 -36.51
N PHE A 5 3.87 10.79 -36.18
CA PHE A 5 3.36 11.19 -34.86
C PHE A 5 1.85 10.95 -34.74
N ALA A 6 1.12 11.04 -35.86
CA ALA A 6 -0.31 10.74 -35.90
C ALA A 6 -0.58 9.23 -35.75
N SER A 7 0.28 8.36 -36.28
CA SER A 7 0.12 6.90 -36.15
C SER A 7 0.40 6.36 -34.75
N PHE A 8 1.29 7.00 -33.97
CA PHE A 8 1.55 6.62 -32.57
C PHE A 8 0.56 7.23 -31.57
N LEU A 9 -0.26 8.20 -31.99
CA LEU A 9 -1.20 8.90 -31.12
C LEU A 9 -2.19 7.95 -30.41
N PRO A 10 -2.84 6.97 -31.09
CA PRO A 10 -3.75 6.04 -30.42
C PRO A 10 -3.03 5.16 -29.39
N LEU A 11 -1.82 4.70 -29.69
CA LEU A 11 -1.03 3.84 -28.81
C LEU A 11 -0.64 4.58 -27.52
N ILE A 12 -0.15 5.81 -27.65
CA ILE A 12 0.21 6.66 -26.50
C ILE A 12 -1.04 6.94 -25.65
N LEU A 13 -2.18 7.22 -26.26
CA LEU A 13 -3.44 7.51 -25.55
C LEU A 13 -3.89 6.30 -24.71
N ILE A 14 -3.82 5.08 -25.27
CA ILE A 14 -4.11 3.84 -24.56
C ILE A 14 -3.16 3.66 -23.36
N PHE A 15 -1.85 3.84 -23.54
CA PHE A 15 -0.88 3.76 -22.45
C PHE A 15 -1.17 4.78 -21.34
N VAL A 16 -1.51 6.01 -21.69
CA VAL A 16 -1.90 7.05 -20.72
C VAL A 16 -3.13 6.61 -19.93
N VAL A 17 -4.18 6.12 -20.60
CA VAL A 17 -5.40 5.65 -19.93
C VAL A 17 -5.10 4.49 -18.98
N PHE A 18 -4.41 3.45 -19.43
CA PHE A 18 -4.04 2.32 -18.58
C PHE A 18 -3.10 2.72 -17.43
N TYR A 19 -2.16 3.64 -17.66
CA TYR A 19 -1.31 4.19 -16.60
C TYR A 19 -2.15 4.85 -15.51
N PHE A 20 -3.10 5.71 -15.89
CA PHE A 20 -3.98 6.36 -14.93
C PHE A 20 -4.93 5.38 -14.24
N LEU A 21 -5.39 4.34 -14.92
CA LEU A 21 -6.33 3.36 -14.34
C LEU A 21 -5.67 2.31 -13.46
N LEU A 22 -4.43 1.89 -13.73
CA LEU A 22 -3.79 0.81 -12.95
C LEU A 22 -2.73 1.35 -11.99
N ILE A 23 -1.82 2.18 -12.48
CA ILE A 23 -0.65 2.61 -11.70
C ILE A 23 -1.07 3.60 -10.60
N ARG A 24 -1.96 4.54 -10.91
CA ARG A 24 -2.45 5.52 -9.91
C ARG A 24 -3.17 4.87 -8.72
N PRO A 25 -4.16 3.97 -8.89
CA PRO A 25 -4.80 3.33 -7.73
C PRO A 25 -3.87 2.38 -6.99
N GLN A 26 -2.94 1.70 -7.68
CA GLN A 26 -1.93 0.88 -7.02
C GLN A 26 -1.02 1.73 -6.11
N GLN A 27 -0.51 2.85 -6.62
CA GLN A 27 0.28 3.80 -5.82
C GLN A 27 -0.50 4.32 -4.61
N LYS A 28 -1.80 4.63 -4.78
CA LYS A 28 -2.66 5.08 -3.66
C LYS A 28 -2.80 4.00 -2.59
N LYS A 29 -3.07 2.74 -2.97
CA LYS A 29 -3.18 1.61 -2.01
C LYS A 29 -1.86 1.38 -1.27
N MET A 30 -0.74 1.40 -1.97
CA MET A 30 0.58 1.24 -1.36
C MET A 30 0.90 2.37 -0.37
N LYS A 31 0.59 3.61 -0.74
CA LYS A 31 0.76 4.78 0.13
C LYS A 31 -0.09 4.66 1.40
N GLN A 32 -1.37 4.31 1.26
CA GLN A 32 -2.27 4.10 2.39
C GLN A 32 -1.78 2.99 3.33
N HIS A 33 -1.30 1.88 2.77
CA HIS A 33 -0.75 0.79 3.58
C HIS A 33 0.51 1.22 4.33
N LYS A 34 1.42 1.96 3.67
CA LYS A 34 2.60 2.52 4.32
C LYS A 34 2.23 3.51 5.43
N GLU A 35 1.25 4.39 5.18
CA GLU A 35 0.74 5.34 6.18
C GLU A 35 0.11 4.62 7.37
N MET A 36 -0.64 3.54 7.14
CA MET A 36 -1.21 2.71 8.20
C MET A 36 -0.11 2.12 9.09
N ILE A 37 0.93 1.53 8.50
CA ILE A 37 2.05 0.96 9.28
C ILE A 37 2.79 2.04 10.06
N ASN A 38 3.04 3.19 9.43
CA ASN A 38 3.72 4.33 10.08
C ASN A 38 2.91 4.94 11.24
N GLN A 39 1.59 4.74 11.26
CA GLN A 39 0.74 5.20 12.36
C GLN A 39 0.75 4.25 13.56
N ILE A 40 1.23 3.02 13.40
CA ILE A 40 1.31 2.03 14.47
C ILE A 40 2.32 2.50 15.52
N LYS A 41 1.87 2.57 16.77
CA LYS A 41 2.67 2.93 17.93
C LYS A 41 2.65 1.83 18.97
N ARG A 42 3.61 1.90 19.88
CA ARG A 42 3.63 1.06 21.07
C ARG A 42 2.34 1.25 21.86
N GLY A 43 1.70 0.14 22.21
CA GLY A 43 0.45 0.11 22.95
C GLY A 43 -0.80 -0.06 22.08
N ASP A 44 -0.68 0.07 20.76
CA ASP A 44 -1.81 -0.12 19.84
C ASP A 44 -2.25 -1.58 19.79
N ASN A 45 -3.56 -1.79 19.66
CA ASN A 45 -4.12 -3.10 19.39
C ASN A 45 -4.28 -3.29 17.88
N ILE A 46 -3.77 -4.40 17.36
CA ILE A 46 -3.79 -4.71 15.94
C ILE A 46 -4.29 -6.14 15.72
N ILE A 47 -4.85 -6.38 14.53
CA ILE A 47 -5.21 -7.71 14.05
C ILE A 47 -4.28 -8.03 12.88
N THR A 48 -3.60 -9.18 12.98
CA THR A 48 -2.74 -9.65 11.89
C THR A 48 -3.60 -10.19 10.73
N SER A 49 -3.00 -10.34 9.54
CA SER A 49 -3.70 -10.93 8.39
C SER A 49 -4.23 -12.36 8.64
N GLY A 50 -3.71 -13.05 9.65
CA GLY A 50 -4.20 -14.37 10.10
C GLY A 50 -5.34 -14.30 11.12
N GLY A 51 -5.85 -13.12 11.45
CA GLY A 51 -6.92 -12.95 12.44
C GLY A 51 -6.46 -12.95 13.91
N ILE A 52 -5.14 -12.96 14.16
CA ILE A 52 -4.61 -12.96 15.53
C ILE A 52 -4.67 -11.53 16.09
N TYR A 53 -5.31 -11.38 17.26
CA TYR A 53 -5.35 -10.14 18.01
C TYR A 53 -4.09 -9.97 18.86
N CYS A 54 -3.38 -8.86 18.65
CA CYS A 54 -2.12 -8.58 19.33
C CYS A 54 -2.07 -7.13 19.82
N LYS A 55 -1.24 -6.89 20.82
CA LYS A 55 -0.88 -5.55 21.30
C LYS A 55 0.57 -5.24 20.96
N VAL A 56 0.85 -4.07 20.42
CA VAL A 56 2.21 -3.68 20.00
C VAL A 56 3.06 -3.39 21.23
N SER A 57 4.09 -4.21 21.46
CA SER A 57 5.00 -4.06 22.60
C SER A 57 6.17 -3.14 22.27
N LYS A 58 6.67 -3.19 21.03
CA LYS A 58 7.77 -2.37 20.54
C LYS A 58 7.71 -2.20 19.01
N VAL A 59 7.97 -0.99 18.53
CA VAL A 59 8.22 -0.74 17.11
C VAL A 59 9.73 -0.83 16.89
N ILE A 60 10.18 -1.72 16.00
CA ILE A 60 11.60 -1.92 15.71
C ILE A 60 11.97 -1.01 14.53
N ASP A 61 11.35 -1.25 13.38
CA ASP A 61 11.59 -0.54 12.12
C ASP A 61 10.26 -0.24 11.41
N GLU A 62 10.30 0.46 10.26
CA GLU A 62 9.12 0.73 9.41
C GLU A 62 8.34 -0.54 9.00
N ASN A 63 9.01 -1.70 8.94
CA ASN A 63 8.39 -2.94 8.46
C ASN A 63 8.33 -4.04 9.54
N LYS A 64 8.76 -3.76 10.77
CA LYS A 64 8.87 -4.77 11.84
C LYS A 64 8.39 -4.20 13.16
N VAL A 65 7.41 -4.89 13.74
CA VAL A 65 6.89 -4.60 15.07
C VAL A 65 6.92 -5.88 15.90
N GLU A 66 7.28 -5.73 17.17
CA GLU A 66 7.15 -6.77 18.18
C GLU A 66 5.79 -6.62 18.84
N VAL A 67 5.09 -7.74 18.97
CA VAL A 67 3.70 -7.75 19.44
C VAL A 67 3.51 -8.84 20.49
N GLU A 68 2.74 -8.52 21.52
CA GLU A 68 2.25 -9.46 22.50
C GLU A 68 0.93 -10.04 22.00
N ILE A 69 0.93 -11.35 21.75
CA ILE A 69 -0.28 -12.08 21.35
C ILE A 69 -1.20 -12.16 22.56
N SER A 70 -2.43 -11.67 22.41
CA SER A 70 -3.43 -11.80 23.47
C SER A 70 -3.98 -13.23 23.47
N ASN A 71 -3.45 -14.08 24.34
CA ASN A 71 -4.01 -15.42 24.59
C ASN A 71 -5.24 -15.31 25.50
N SER A 72 -6.31 -14.64 25.06
CA SER A 72 -7.63 -14.54 25.72
C SER A 72 -8.52 -13.73 24.79
N VAL A 73 -9.57 -14.24 24.13
CA VAL A 73 -10.56 -15.27 24.47
C VAL A 73 -10.93 -16.04 23.21
#